data_AF-A0A3Q9S709-F1
#
_entry.id   AF-A0A3Q9S709-F1
#
_cell.length_a   1.000
_cell.length_b   1.000
_cell.length_c   1.000
_cell.angle_alpha   90.00
_cell.angle_beta   90.00
_cell.angle_gamma   90.00
#
_symmetry.space_group_name_H-M   'P 1'
#
loop_
_entity.id
_entity.type
_entity.pdbx_description
1 polymer ?
#
loop_
_entity_poly.entity_id
_entity_poly.type
_entity_poly.pdbx_seq_one_letter_code
_entity_poly.pdbx_strand_id
1 'polypeptide(L)' 'MKNSKITKVRKDKNGKITDVLLENGEVIPLNHAIMMAREHIIEGVGVFKGKDGGEYLVADPDVMDVENLKDLPRF' A
#
# COMPACT_ATOMS: atom_id res chain seq x y z
N MET A 1 -11.43 -5.25 -15.16
CA MET A 1 -11.67 -4.34 -14.02
C MET A 1 -10.48 -3.40 -13.96
N LYS A 2 -10.67 -2.11 -13.64
CA LYS A 2 -9.53 -1.20 -13.46
C LYS A 2 -8.90 -1.54 -12.11
N ASN A 3 -7.73 -2.17 -12.12
CA ASN A 3 -6.95 -2.35 -10.90
C ASN A 3 -6.61 -0.96 -10.36
N SER A 4 -6.67 -0.78 -9.04
CA SER A 4 -6.40 0.52 -8.42
C SER A 4 -4.95 0.57 -7.95
N LYS A 5 -4.18 1.63 -8.28
CA LYS A 5 -2.80 1.82 -7.79
C LYS A 5 -2.75 2.71 -6.55
N ILE A 6 -1.85 2.41 -5.62
CA ILE A 6 -1.55 3.30 -4.48
C ILE A 6 -0.64 4.44 -4.96
N THR A 7 -1.04 5.68 -4.71
CA THR A 7 -0.32 6.89 -5.17
C THR A 7 0.33 7.69 -4.03
N LYS A 8 -0.25 7.66 -2.83
CA LYS A 8 0.26 8.37 -1.65
C LYS A 8 -0.02 7.60 -0.37
N VAL A 9 0.67 7.96 0.71
CA VAL A 9 0.51 7.32 2.04
C VAL A 9 0.29 8.36 3.13
N ARG A 10 -0.57 8.04 4.10
CA ARG A 10 -0.67 8.78 5.36
C ARG A 10 0.19 8.10 6.41
N LYS A 11 0.87 8.90 7.23
CA LYS A 11 1.71 8.41 8.33
C LYS A 11 1.28 9.03 9.65
N ASP A 12 1.35 8.26 10.74
CA ASP A 12 1.17 8.76 12.10
C ASP A 12 2.37 9.61 12.57
N LYS A 13 2.29 10.12 13.80
CA LYS A 13 3.36 10.92 14.44
C LYS A 13 4.70 10.19 14.56
N ASN A 14 4.70 8.86 14.50
CA ASN A 14 5.89 8.01 14.58
C ASN A 14 6.41 7.60 13.18
N GLY A 15 5.76 8.06 12.10
CA GLY A 15 6.11 7.71 10.74
C GLY A 15 5.56 6.37 10.25
N LYS A 16 4.70 5.70 11.01
CA LYS A 16 4.04 4.45 10.59
C LYS A 16 2.92 4.76 9.60
N ILE A 17 2.86 4.01 8.50
CA ILE A 17 1.78 4.14 7.51
C ILE A 17 0.46 3.68 8.14
N THR A 18 -0.57 4.51 8.03
CA THR A 18 -1.93 4.23 8.55
C THR A 18 -2.94 4.04 7.45
N ASP A 19 -2.83 4.81 6.37
CA ASP A 19 -3.77 4.85 5.25
C ASP A 19 -3.03 5.00 3.93
N VAL A 20 -3.68 4.60 2.84
CA VAL A 20 -3.20 4.75 1.48
C VAL A 20 -4.22 5.50 0.64
N LEU A 21 -3.74 6.33 -0.28
CA LEU A 21 -4.56 7.00 -1.29
C LEU A 21 -4.46 6.23 -2.60
N LEU A 22 -5.59 5.76 -3.10
CA LEU A 22 -5.69 5.11 -4.40
C LEU A 22 -5.77 6.15 -5.53
N GLU A 23 -5.43 5.76 -6.75
CA GLU A 23 -5.45 6.64 -7.93
C GLU A 23 -6.84 7.21 -8.25
N ASN A 24 -7.91 6.53 -7.83
CA ASN A 24 -9.29 6.98 -7.96
C ASN A 24 -9.68 8.05 -6.92
N GLY A 25 -8.74 8.45 -6.05
CA GLY A 25 -8.95 9.45 -4.99
C GLY A 25 -9.49 8.87 -3.67
N GLU A 26 -9.76 7.56 -3.60
CA GLU A 26 -10.23 6.90 -2.39
C GLU A 26 -9.10 6.75 -1.36
N VAL A 27 -9.40 7.08 -0.11
CA VAL A 27 -8.50 6.85 1.02
C VAL A 27 -8.99 5.65 1.80
N ILE A 28 -8.15 4.62 1.89
CA ILE A 28 -8.47 3.41 2.66
C ILE A 28 -7.42 3.14 3.74
N PRO A 29 -7.82 2.56 4.89
CA PRO A 29 -6.88 2.08 5.91
C PRO A 29 -5.92 1.02 5.36
N LEU A 30 -4.69 0.98 5.89
CA LEU A 30 -3.64 0.06 5.44
C LEU A 30 -4.06 -1.42 5.53
N ASN A 31 -4.81 -1.81 6.56
CA ASN A 31 -5.32 -3.18 6.70
C ASN A 31 -6.31 -3.55 5.59
N HIS A 32 -7.14 -2.62 5.14
CA HIS A 32 -8.02 -2.83 3.99
C HIS A 32 -7.19 -2.98 2.70
N ALA A 33 -6.18 -2.14 2.52
CA ALA A 33 -5.28 -2.24 1.37
C ALA A 33 -4.53 -3.58 1.31
N ILE A 34 -4.11 -4.14 2.46
CA ILE A 34 -3.53 -5.49 2.55
C ILE A 34 -4.51 -6.55 2.03
N MET A 35 -5.78 -6.49 2.45
CA MET A 35 -6.81 -7.42 1.98
C MET A 35 -7.02 -7.29 0.46
N MET A 36 -7.09 -6.07 -0.06
CA MET A 36 -7.26 -5.83 -1.49
C MET A 36 -6.05 -6.28 -2.32
N ALA A 37 -4.83 -6.12 -1.80
CA ALA A 37 -3.61 -6.61 -2.45
C ALA A 37 -3.57 -8.15 -2.53
N ARG A 38 -4.05 -8.86 -1.49
CA ARG A 38 -4.18 -10.33 -1.52
C ARG A 38 -5.10 -10.83 -2.62
N GLU A 39 -6.18 -10.09 -2.86
CA GLU A 39 -7.16 -10.41 -3.91
C GLU A 39 -6.77 -9.82 -5.29
N HIS A 40 -5.53 -9.33 -5.44
CA HIS A 40 -5.00 -8.71 -6.67
C HIS A 40 -5.85 -7.54 -7.20
N ILE A 41 -6.58 -6.85 -6.32
CA ILE A 41 -7.38 -5.67 -6.68
C ILE A 41 -6.52 -4.42 -6.80
N ILE A 42 -5.44 -4.35 -6.00
CA ILE A 42 -4.47 -3.25 -6.04
C ILE A 42 -3.23 -3.72 -6.82
N GLU A 43 -2.84 -2.93 -7.81
CA GLU A 43 -1.67 -3.21 -8.65
C GLU A 43 -0.39 -2.60 -8.06
N GLY A 44 0.74 -3.24 -8.37
CA GLY A 44 2.07 -2.77 -7.99
C GLY A 44 2.42 -3.00 -6.52
N VAL A 45 1.59 -3.71 -5.77
CA VAL A 45 1.89 -4.12 -4.40
C VAL A 45 1.55 -5.58 -4.18
N GLY A 46 2.33 -6.23 -3.32
CA GLY A 46 2.09 -7.57 -2.81
C GLY A 46 1.92 -7.58 -1.29
N VAL A 47 1.68 -8.77 -0.75
CA VAL A 47 1.62 -8.99 0.70
C VAL A 47 2.74 -9.90 1.16
N PHE A 48 3.49 -9.44 2.15
CA PHE A 48 4.51 -10.20 2.84
C PHE A 48 4.05 -10.54 4.25
N LYS A 49 4.27 -11.79 4.65
CA LYS A 49 4.01 -12.25 6.02
C LYS A 49 5.28 -12.19 6.85
N GLY A 50 5.28 -11.34 7.87
CA GLY A 50 6.37 -11.20 8.82
C GLY A 50 6.52 -12.40 9.76
N LYS A 51 7.67 -12.48 10.43
CA LYS A 51 7.95 -13.52 11.44
C LYS A 51 7.06 -13.41 12.68
N ASP A 52 6.52 -12.23 12.93
CA ASP A 52 5.53 -11.92 13.96
C ASP A 52 4.11 -12.39 13.61
N GLY A 53 3.91 -12.91 12.40
CA GLY A 53 2.60 -13.31 11.87
C GLY A 53 1.80 -12.15 11.28
N GLY A 54 2.32 -10.93 11.31
CA GLY A 54 1.70 -9.76 10.68
C GLY A 54 1.80 -9.80 9.16
N GLU A 55 0.81 -9.21 8.48
CA GLU A 55 0.84 -9.00 7.04
C GLU A 55 1.20 -7.55 6.72
N TYR A 56 2.02 -7.35 5.69
CA TYR A 56 2.58 -6.07 5.32
C TYR A 56 2.50 -5.89 3.80
N LEU A 57 2.19 -4.67 3.35
CA LEU A 57 2.31 -4.33 1.93
C LEU A 57 3.77 -4.19 1.55
N VAL A 58 4.13 -4.78 0.40
CA VAL A 58 5.44 -4.62 -0.24
C VAL A 58 5.21 -4.00 -1.61
N ALA A 59 5.98 -2.97 -1.94
CA ALA A 59 5.95 -2.36 -3.27
C ALA A 59 6.62 -3.30 -4.27
N ASP A 60 6.06 -3.40 -5.46
CA ASP A 60 6.71 -3.99 -6.62
C ASP A 60 7.44 -2.88 -7.37
N PRO A 61 8.79 -2.81 -7.30
CA PRO A 61 9.57 -1.73 -7.93
C PRO A 61 9.55 -1.79 -9.46
N ASP A 62 9.15 -2.91 -10.07
CA ASP A 62 8.99 -2.99 -11.53
C ASP A 62 7.70 -2.31 -12.01
N VAL A 63 6.74 -2.14 -11.11
CA VAL A 63 5.41 -1.54 -11.39
C VAL A 63 5.25 -0.17 -10.74
N MET A 64 5.89 0.06 -9.59
CA MET A 64 5.91 1.33 -8.87
C MET A 64 7.23 2.06 -9.06
N ASP A 65 7.18 3.38 -9.20
CA ASP A 65 8.39 4.23 -9.27
C ASP A 65 9.10 4.40 -7.90
N VAL A 66 8.90 3.45 -6.97
CA VAL A 66 9.44 3.47 -5.62
C VAL A 66 9.87 2.07 -5.18
N GLU A 67 10.96 2.00 -4.43
CA GLU A 67 11.46 0.75 -3.83
C GLU A 67 10.57 0.27 -2.66
N ASN A 68 9.99 1.21 -1.90
CA ASN A 68 9.15 0.89 -0.75
C ASN A 68 7.91 1.77 -0.70
N LEU A 69 6.82 1.24 -0.13
CA LEU A 69 5.58 2.00 0.08
C LEU A 69 5.78 3.27 0.93
N LYS A 70 6.77 3.25 1.84
CA LYS A 70 7.12 4.42 2.67
C LYS A 70 7.75 5.56 1.88
N ASP A 71 8.25 5.31 0.67
CA ASP A 71 8.93 6.29 -0.17
C ASP A 71 7.91 7.09 -1.02
N LEU A 72 6.63 6.68 -1.01
CA LEU A 72 5.55 7.44 -1.63
C LEU A 72 5.32 8.80 -0.96
N PRO A 73 4.83 9.80 -1.72
CA PRO A 73 4.45 11.10 -1.17
C PRO A 73 3.39 11.00 -0.07
N ARG A 74 3.39 11.98 0.83
CA ARG A 74 2.36 12.12 1.88
C ARG A 74 1.16 12.94 1.38
N PHE A 75 0.02 12.77 2.04
CA PHE A 75 -1.18 13.59 1.90
C PHE A 75 -1.82 13.90 3.26
#